data_AF-A0A261KW13-F1
#
_entry.id   AF-A0A261KW13-F1
#
_cell.length_a   1.000
_cell.length_b   1.000
_cell.length_c   1.000
_cell.angle_alpha   90.00
_cell.angle_beta   90.00
_cell.angle_gamma   90.00
#
_symmetry.space_group_name_H-M   'P 1'
#
loop_
_entity.id
_entity.type
_entity.pdbx_description
1 polymer ?
#
loop_
_entity_poly.entity_id
_entity_poly.type
_entity_poly.pdbx_seq_one_letter_code
_entity_poly.pdbx_strand_id
1 'polypeptide(L)'
;MNQGTTIRVRTRDNLLELLKTGRSGWWIVAEYREPTLRFVEVYSWDGDLVLKGECEPSQFERRDLDGRLNLAFKNAKIELVNPPLIWKAQNSVNYV
;
A
#
# COMPACT_ATOMS: atom_id res chain seq x y z
N MET A 1 -22.09 -3.44 -7.54
CA MET A 1 -20.75 -2.84 -7.66
C MET A 1 -19.95 -3.35 -6.48
N ASN A 2 -19.11 -4.37 -6.65
CA ASN A 2 -18.29 -4.85 -5.54
C ASN A 2 -17.15 -3.86 -5.33
N GLN A 3 -17.32 -2.95 -4.36
CA GLN A 3 -16.29 -2.00 -3.96
C GLN A 3 -15.16 -2.80 -3.29
N GLY A 4 -14.03 -2.98 -3.98
CA GLY A 4 -12.85 -3.59 -3.40
C GLY A 4 -12.24 -2.70 -2.33
N THR A 5 -11.61 -3.29 -1.30
CA THR A 5 -10.95 -2.52 -0.24
C THR A 5 -9.64 -1.94 -0.76
N THR A 6 -9.40 -0.66 -0.43
CA THR A 6 -8.12 0.01 -0.67
C THR A 6 -7.30 -0.04 0.60
N ILE A 7 -6.09 -0.58 0.51
CA ILE A 7 -5.11 -0.47 1.59
C ILE A 7 -4.23 0.76 1.35
N ARG A 8 -4.18 1.65 2.33
CA ARG A 8 -3.26 2.77 2.37
C ARG A 8 -2.10 2.43 3.27
N VAL A 9 -0.88 2.64 2.81
CA VAL A 9 0.32 2.50 3.64
C VAL A 9 1.17 3.77 3.58
N ARG A 10 1.92 4.06 4.65
CA ARG A 10 2.87 5.18 4.71
C ARG A 10 4.28 4.63 4.82
N THR A 11 5.17 5.06 3.95
CA THR A 11 6.55 4.59 3.92
C THR A 11 7.57 5.73 3.96
N ARG A 12 8.81 5.39 4.37
CA ARG A 12 10.01 6.20 4.14
C ARG A 12 10.80 5.75 2.92
N ASP A 13 10.40 4.62 2.33
CA ASP A 13 11.02 4.12 1.12
C ASP A 13 10.74 5.05 -0.07
N ASN A 14 11.63 5.01 -1.05
CA ASN A 14 11.49 5.81 -2.25
C ASN A 14 10.35 5.24 -3.12
N LEU A 15 9.30 6.04 -3.38
CA LEU A 15 8.15 5.60 -4.16
C LEU A 15 8.51 5.19 -5.60
N LEU A 16 9.53 5.77 -6.23
CA LEU A 16 9.98 5.37 -7.57
C LEU A 16 10.57 3.96 -7.58
N GLU A 17 11.30 3.58 -6.52
CA GLU A 17 11.83 2.21 -6.40
C GLU A 17 10.72 1.20 -6.14
N LEU A 18 9.73 1.55 -5.31
CA LEU A 18 8.53 0.72 -5.12
C LEU A 18 7.74 0.56 -6.43
N LEU A 19 7.61 1.64 -7.22
CA LEU A 19 6.97 1.60 -8.53
C LEU A 19 7.70 0.66 -9.51
N LYS A 20 9.04 0.72 -9.57
CA LYS A 20 9.84 -0.16 -10.44
C LYS A 20 9.70 -1.64 -10.07
N THR A 21 9.63 -1.93 -8.77
CA THR A 21 9.53 -3.31 -8.28
C THR A 21 8.11 -3.86 -8.31
N GLY A 22 7.09 -3.00 -8.36
CA GLY A 22 5.69 -3.40 -8.24
C GLY A 22 5.35 -3.91 -6.83
N ARG A 23 6.09 -3.47 -5.81
CA ARG A 23 6.01 -3.99 -4.43
C ARG A 23 5.85 -2.87 -3.41
N SER A 24 5.01 -3.08 -2.40
CA SER A 24 4.74 -2.05 -1.40
C SER A 24 5.78 -1.96 -0.29
N GLY A 25 6.67 -2.95 -0.17
CA GLY A 25 7.41 -3.21 1.07
C GLY A 25 6.57 -4.05 2.05
N TRP A 26 7.08 -4.27 3.26
CA TRP A 26 6.57 -5.26 4.22
C TRP A 26 5.71 -4.64 5.32
N TRP A 27 4.41 -4.94 5.32
CA TRP A 27 3.41 -4.31 6.19
C TRP A 27 2.69 -5.30 7.08
N ILE A 28 2.32 -4.86 8.28
CA ILE A 28 1.38 -5.62 9.12
C ILE A 28 -0.02 -5.37 8.54
N VAL A 29 -0.58 -6.39 7.92
CA VAL A 29 -1.92 -6.36 7.30
C VAL A 29 -2.82 -7.31 8.08
N ALA A 30 -4.03 -6.86 8.39
CA ALA A 30 -5.03 -7.73 9.00
C ALA A 30 -5.41 -8.85 8.01
N GLU A 31 -5.10 -10.10 8.34
CA GLU A 31 -5.27 -11.26 7.45
C GLU A 31 -6.68 -11.38 6.90
N TYR A 32 -7.71 -11.11 7.72
CA TYR A 32 -9.12 -11.18 7.29
C TYR A 32 -9.48 -10.16 6.19
N ARG A 33 -8.65 -9.12 5.98
CA ARG A 33 -8.87 -8.10 4.94
C ARG A 33 -8.21 -8.46 3.62
N GLU A 34 -7.19 -9.31 3.61
CA GLU A 34 -6.43 -9.62 2.39
C GLU A 34 -7.26 -10.12 1.21
N PRO A 35 -8.25 -11.03 1.39
CA PRO A 35 -9.07 -11.50 0.28
C PRO A 35 -9.84 -10.36 -0.43
N THR A 36 -10.08 -9.27 0.30
CA THR A 36 -10.86 -8.11 -0.16
C THR A 36 -10.01 -6.99 -0.74
N LEU A 37 -8.67 -7.05 -0.61
CA LEU A 37 -7.77 -6.04 -1.14
C LEU A 37 -7.80 -6.04 -2.67
N ARG A 38 -8.05 -4.87 -3.24
CA ARG A 38 -8.08 -4.66 -4.69
C ARG A 38 -7.23 -3.49 -5.14
N PHE A 39 -7.01 -2.51 -4.27
CA PHE A 39 -6.20 -1.34 -4.57
C PHE A 39 -5.21 -1.09 -3.44
N VAL A 40 -4.05 -0.56 -3.80
CA VAL A 40 -3.02 -0.10 -2.87
C VAL A 40 -2.71 1.35 -3.14
N GLU A 41 -2.56 2.10 -2.05
CA GLU A 41 -2.05 3.47 -2.06
C GLU A 41 -0.84 3.56 -1.11
N VAL A 42 0.36 3.68 -1.65
CA VAL A 42 1.60 3.86 -0.87
C VAL A 42 1.93 5.35 -0.82
N TYR A 43 1.73 5.96 0.34
CA TYR A 43 2.05 7.36 0.57
C TYR A 43 3.51 7.50 1.01
N SER A 44 4.14 8.56 0.50
CA SER A 44 5.36 9.13 1.07
C SER A 44 5.16 9.47 2.55
N TRP A 45 6.27 9.62 3.27
CA TRP A 45 6.20 9.95 4.68
C TRP A 45 5.49 11.29 4.92
N ASP A 46 5.66 12.28 4.07
CA ASP A 46 5.02 13.59 4.25
C ASP A 46 3.57 13.62 3.72
N GLY A 47 3.15 12.57 3.02
CA GLY A 47 1.77 12.40 2.52
C GLY A 47 1.44 13.27 1.31
N ASP A 48 2.43 13.95 0.73
CA ASP A 48 2.33 14.84 -0.43
C ASP A 48 2.45 14.10 -1.77
N LEU A 49 2.97 12.87 -1.75
CA LEU A 49 3.00 11.93 -2.87
C LEU A 49 2.32 10.62 -2.52
N VAL A 50 1.66 10.03 -3.52
CA VAL A 50 1.05 8.70 -3.43
C VAL A 50 1.35 7.88 -4.68
N LEU A 51 1.78 6.63 -4.48
CA LEU A 51 1.78 5.60 -5.51
C LEU A 51 0.46 4.84 -5.41
N LYS A 52 -0.35 4.86 -6.47
CA LYS A 52 -1.61 4.11 -6.55
C LYS A 52 -1.49 2.97 -7.53
N GLY A 53 -2.03 1.80 -7.20
CA GLY A 53 -2.03 0.63 -8.08
C GLY A 53 -3.13 -0.37 -7.75
N GLU A 54 -3.31 -1.32 -8.65
CA GLU A 54 -4.21 -2.47 -8.47
C GLU A 54 -3.43 -3.60 -7.79
N CYS A 55 -3.98 -4.17 -6.72
CA CYS A 55 -3.36 -5.31 -6.05
C CYS A 55 -3.33 -6.53 -6.96
N GLU A 56 -2.28 -7.34 -6.82
CA GLU A 56 -2.17 -8.67 -7.40
C GLU A 56 -2.08 -9.74 -6.29
N PRO A 57 -3.21 -10.13 -5.66
CA PRO A 57 -3.19 -10.99 -4.47
C PRO A 57 -2.48 -12.33 -4.66
N SER A 58 -2.51 -12.89 -5.87
CA SER A 58 -1.81 -14.14 -6.21
C SER A 58 -0.29 -14.03 -6.16
N GLN A 59 0.26 -12.81 -6.10
CA GLN A 59 1.68 -12.53 -6.00
C GLN A 59 2.07 -11.92 -4.65
N PHE A 60 1.14 -11.84 -3.69
CA PHE A 60 1.48 -11.38 -2.34
C PHE A 60 2.47 -12.34 -1.68
N GLU A 61 3.43 -11.78 -0.95
CA GLU A 61 4.43 -12.55 -0.23
C GLU A 61 4.30 -12.29 1.26
N ARG A 62 4.17 -13.35 2.07
CA ARG A 62 4.22 -13.23 3.52
C ARG A 62 5.57 -13.68 4.03
N ARG A 63 6.14 -12.89 4.93
CA ARG A 63 7.36 -13.26 5.62
C ARG A 63 7.03 -14.07 6.87
N ASP A 64 7.56 -15.28 6.97
CA ASP A 64 7.30 -16.17 8.11
C ASP A 64 7.78 -15.62 9.46
N LEU A 65 8.85 -14.82 9.47
CA LEU A 65 9.48 -14.33 10.69
C LEU A 65 8.61 -13.35 11.49
N ASP A 66 7.89 -12.46 10.80
CA ASP A 66 7.15 -11.34 11.41
C ASP A 66 5.71 -11.21 10.91
N GLY A 67 5.25 -12.14 10.07
CA GLY A 67 3.91 -12.18 9.50
C GLY A 67 3.59 -11.04 8.54
N ARG A 68 4.57 -10.19 8.20
CA ARG A 68 4.34 -9.02 7.35
C ARG A 68 4.09 -9.45 5.91
N LEU A 69 3.16 -8.74 5.28
CA LEU A 69 2.77 -8.92 3.90
C LEU A 69 3.43 -7.89 3.00
N ASN A 70 4.04 -8.34 1.91
CA ASN A 70 4.45 -7.52 0.79
C ASN A 70 3.38 -7.57 -0.30
N LEU A 71 2.75 -6.41 -0.54
CA LEU A 71 1.67 -6.27 -1.50
C LEU A 71 2.27 -6.10 -2.90
N ALA A 72 2.01 -7.07 -3.77
CA ALA A 72 2.25 -6.92 -5.20
C ALA A 72 1.17 -6.03 -5.84
N PHE A 73 1.57 -5.19 -6.79
CA PHE A 73 0.64 -4.35 -7.53
C PHE A 73 1.08 -4.10 -8.96
N LYS A 74 0.10 -3.71 -9.79
CA LYS A 74 0.27 -3.33 -11.18
C LYS A 74 -0.50 -2.07 -11.53
N ASN A 75 -0.37 -1.64 -12.79
CA ASN A 75 -1.07 -0.48 -13.34
C ASN A 75 -0.85 0.77 -12.48
N ALA A 76 0.35 0.89 -11.91
CA ALA A 76 0.62 1.85 -10.86
C ALA A 76 1.20 3.16 -11.40
N LYS A 77 0.92 4.24 -10.68
CA LYS A 77 1.45 5.59 -10.96
C LYS A 77 1.64 6.38 -9.68
N ILE A 78 2.56 7.33 -9.72
CA ILE A 78 2.77 8.29 -8.64
C ILE A 78 2.01 9.59 -8.97
N GLU A 79 1.32 10.13 -7.99
CA GLU A 79 0.55 11.37 -8.08
C GLU A 79 0.90 12.31 -6.92
N LEU A 80 0.78 13.62 -7.17
CA LEU A 80 0.80 14.64 -6.12
C LEU A 80 -0.53 14.64 -5.35
N VAL A 81 -0.45 14.84 -4.04
CA VAL A 81 -1.56 14.89 -3.11
C VAL A 81 -1.63 16.29 -2.50
N ASN A 82 -2.67 17.05 -2.85
CA ASN A 82 -2.86 18.41 -2.36
C ASN A 82 -4.31 18.65 -1.90
N PRO A 83 -4.56 18.94 -0.61
CA PRO A 83 -3.57 19.02 0.47
C PRO A 83 -2.97 17.63 0.80
N PRO A 84 -1.74 17.55 1.35
CA PRO A 84 -1.13 16.30 1.77
C PRO A 84 -2.03 15.48 2.70
N LEU A 85 -2.00 14.15 2.58
CA LEU A 85 -2.77 13.27 3.47
C LEU A 85 -2.20 13.32 4.89
N ILE A 86 -3.02 13.78 5.84
CA ILE A 86 -2.64 13.82 7.27
C ILE A 86 -2.88 12.44 7.89
N TRP A 87 -1.80 11.78 8.28
CA TRP A 87 -1.84 10.50 8.98
C TRP A 87 -2.13 10.70 10.46
N LYS A 88 -3.15 9.98 10.98
CA LYS A 88 -3.47 9.98 12.41
C LYS A 88 -2.55 8.99 13.14
N ALA A 89 -1.72 9.49 14.06
CA ALA A 89 -0.80 8.72 14.90
C ALA A 89 0.33 7.98 14.14
N GLN A 90 0.97 7.00 14.80
CA GLN A 90 2.05 6.16 14.26
C GLN A 90 1.55 5.02 13.34
N ASN A 91 0.24 4.97 13.04
CA ASN A 91 -0.33 3.90 12.23
C ASN A 91 0.05 4.09 10.75
N SER A 92 0.96 3.25 10.27
CA SER A 92 1.40 3.28 8.87
C SER A 92 0.47 2.53 7.91
N VAL A 93 -0.66 1.97 8.37
CA VAL A 93 -1.61 1.20 7.54
C VAL A 93 -3.04 1.63 7.85
N ASN A 94 -3.83 1.92 6.82
CA ASN A 94 -5.25 2.23 6.89
C ASN A 94 -6.03 1.48 5.80
N TYR A 95 -7.34 1.31 5.98
CA TYR A 95 -8.23 0.67 5.00
C TYR A 95 -9.38 1.62 4.67
N VAL A 96 -9.71 1.74 3.39
CA VAL A 96 -10.75 2.63 2.85
C VAL A 96 -11.64 1.88 1.88
#